data_AF-A0A1M3LU30-F1
#
_entry.id   AF-A0A1M3LU30-F1
#
_cell.length_a   1.000
_cell.length_b   1.000
_cell.length_c   1.000
_cell.angle_alpha   90.00
_cell.angle_beta   90.00
_cell.angle_gamma   90.00
#
_symmetry.space_group_name_H-M   'P 1'
#
loop_
_entity.id
_entity.type
_entity.pdbx_description
1 polymer ?
#
loop_
_entity_poly.entity_id
_entity_poly.type
_entity_poly.pdbx_seq_one_letter_code
_entity_poly.pdbx_strand_id
1 'polypeptide(L)'
;MGRREPRGTPYIRFNLLHEDSDRYRVWAAFRDRLMAAPEVAVEGGPAARVRRAKDTTDEQGTIVLWRLMSSNHREIATSGAGFPTVDAARAHAEVMMGRASRLIARQVVDGVQERFAWTLHNRTVVALIAGRWHPSRRDVVVSLALARETLARADVVETPIETRPLAVVKPRRRDDPRVDRRLSDAPVIEAGAARPIKDIRRYNELGRGSR
;
A
#
# COMPACT_ATOMS: atom_id res chain seq x y z
N MET A 1 20.57 -18.56 -8.15
CA MET A 1 21.18 -17.24 -7.83
C MET A 1 20.14 -16.40 -7.10
N GLY A 2 20.30 -16.16 -5.79
CA GLY A 2 19.36 -15.34 -5.01
C GLY A 2 19.60 -13.86 -5.29
N ARG A 3 18.72 -13.22 -6.06
CA ARG A 3 18.81 -11.79 -6.36
C ARG A 3 18.50 -11.02 -5.08
N ARG A 4 19.45 -10.19 -4.63
CA ARG A 4 19.27 -9.27 -3.50
C ARG A 4 18.01 -8.43 -3.74
N GLU A 5 17.12 -8.36 -2.76
CA GLU A 5 16.05 -7.36 -2.76
C GLU A 5 16.66 -5.97 -2.97
N PRO A 6 16.00 -5.08 -3.75
CA PRO A 6 16.43 -3.70 -3.94
C PRO A 6 16.37 -2.96 -2.60
N ARG A 7 17.45 -3.00 -1.84
CA ARG A 7 17.58 -2.27 -0.59
C ARG A 7 17.88 -0.82 -0.93
N GLY A 8 17.04 0.09 -0.47
CA GLY A 8 17.27 1.53 -0.57
C GLY A 8 16.58 2.23 -1.75
N THR A 9 16.08 1.49 -2.74
CA THR A 9 15.34 2.06 -3.89
C THR A 9 13.87 1.65 -3.82
N PRO A 10 12.91 2.54 -4.14
CA PRO A 10 11.55 2.11 -4.41
C PRO A 10 11.50 1.12 -5.57
N TYR A 11 10.51 0.24 -5.56
CA TYR A 11 10.42 -0.82 -6.57
C TYR A 11 8.98 -1.22 -6.87
N ILE A 12 8.78 -1.81 -8.04
CA ILE A 12 7.53 -2.42 -8.47
C ILE A 12 7.67 -3.93 -8.34
N ARG A 13 6.69 -4.56 -7.70
CA ARG A 13 6.60 -6.02 -7.59
C ARG A 13 5.32 -6.52 -8.24
N PHE A 14 5.36 -7.76 -8.72
CA PHE A 14 4.20 -8.43 -9.34
C PHE A 14 3.67 -9.51 -8.41
N ASN A 15 2.36 -9.48 -8.16
CA ASN A 15 1.65 -10.42 -7.32
C ASN A 15 0.71 -11.24 -8.20
N LEU A 16 0.91 -12.56 -8.19
CA LEU A 16 -0.02 -13.49 -8.81
C LEU A 16 -1.09 -13.86 -7.79
N LEU A 17 -2.34 -13.74 -8.21
CA LEU A 17 -3.54 -14.05 -7.45
C LEU A 17 -4.48 -14.86 -8.35
N HIS A 18 -5.29 -15.73 -7.76
CA HIS A 18 -6.43 -16.31 -8.46
C HIS A 18 -7.65 -15.39 -8.29
N GLU A 19 -8.52 -15.28 -9.29
CA GLU A 19 -9.72 -14.44 -9.24
C GLU A 19 -10.66 -14.81 -8.08
N ASP A 20 -10.77 -16.10 -7.76
CA ASP A 20 -11.57 -16.56 -6.61
C ASP A 20 -10.88 -16.35 -5.24
N SER A 21 -9.63 -15.91 -5.21
CA SER A 21 -8.89 -15.77 -3.95
C SER A 21 -9.46 -14.65 -3.09
N ASP A 22 -9.47 -14.84 -1.76
CA ASP A 22 -9.89 -13.80 -0.82
C ASP A 22 -9.07 -12.51 -0.97
N ARG A 23 -7.77 -12.65 -1.32
CA ARG A 23 -6.89 -11.50 -1.56
C ARG A 23 -7.34 -10.66 -2.75
N TYR A 24 -7.68 -11.30 -3.87
CA TYR A 24 -8.22 -10.59 -5.02
C TYR A 24 -9.56 -9.94 -4.66
N ARG A 25 -10.47 -10.66 -4.00
CA ARG A 25 -11.77 -10.12 -3.58
C ARG A 25 -11.63 -8.89 -2.66
N VAL A 26 -10.72 -8.93 -1.69
CA VAL A 26 -10.43 -7.78 -0.80
C VAL A 26 -9.88 -6.59 -1.58
N TRP A 27 -8.92 -6.82 -2.49
CA TRP A 27 -8.38 -5.77 -3.34
C TRP A 27 -9.45 -5.17 -4.27
N ALA A 28 -10.23 -6.02 -4.94
CA ALA A 28 -11.28 -5.61 -5.87
C ALA A 28 -12.34 -4.79 -5.15
N ALA A 29 -12.79 -5.22 -3.97
CA ALA A 29 -13.73 -4.47 -3.15
C ALA A 29 -13.18 -3.12 -2.70
N PHE A 30 -11.90 -3.07 -2.31
CA PHE A 30 -11.24 -1.80 -1.95
C PHE A 30 -11.16 -0.85 -3.14
N ARG A 31 -10.73 -1.34 -4.32
CA ARG A 31 -10.73 -0.54 -5.55
C ARG A 31 -12.14 -0.05 -5.89
N ASP A 32 -13.13 -0.93 -5.88
CA ASP A 32 -14.49 -0.58 -6.28
C ASP A 32 -15.09 0.46 -5.32
N ARG A 33 -14.76 0.37 -4.03
CA ARG A 33 -15.08 1.42 -3.05
C ARG A 33 -14.42 2.76 -3.39
N LEU A 34 -13.16 2.76 -3.84
CA LEU A 34 -12.50 3.99 -4.29
C LEU A 34 -13.16 4.56 -5.56
N MET A 35 -13.59 3.72 -6.49
CA MET A 35 -14.24 4.15 -7.74
C MET A 35 -15.66 4.69 -7.52
N ALA A 36 -16.36 4.18 -6.51
CA ALA A 36 -17.72 4.60 -6.16
C ALA A 36 -17.73 5.84 -5.26
N ALA A 37 -16.63 6.14 -4.58
CA ALA A 37 -16.55 7.22 -3.62
C ALA A 37 -16.49 8.60 -4.32
N PRO A 38 -17.06 9.66 -3.71
CA PRO A 38 -17.03 11.00 -4.28
C PRO A 38 -15.60 11.48 -4.54
N GLU A 39 -15.37 11.94 -5.77
CA GLU A 39 -14.09 12.52 -6.16
C GLU A 39 -14.06 14.01 -5.86
N VAL A 40 -12.95 14.44 -5.26
CA VAL A 40 -12.56 15.84 -5.15
C VAL A 40 -11.32 16.02 -6.01
N ALA A 41 -11.44 16.82 -7.07
CA ALA A 41 -10.31 17.11 -7.94
C ALA A 41 -9.20 17.81 -7.12
N VAL A 42 -7.98 17.25 -7.16
CA VAL A 42 -6.79 17.86 -6.53
C VAL A 42 -6.12 18.82 -7.51
N GLU A 43 -6.15 18.47 -8.79
CA GLU A 43 -5.62 19.28 -9.89
C GLU A 43 -6.79 19.60 -10.82
N GLY A 44 -6.92 20.87 -11.21
CA GLY A 44 -8.06 21.48 -11.92
C GLY A 44 -8.34 20.97 -13.34
N GLY A 45 -8.16 19.68 -13.59
CA GLY A 45 -8.57 19.02 -14.82
C GLY A 45 -10.09 18.86 -14.89
N PRO A 46 -10.65 18.83 -16.12
CA PRO A 46 -12.09 18.75 -16.34
C PRO A 46 -12.71 17.57 -15.58
N ALA A 47 -13.97 17.71 -15.18
CA ALA A 47 -14.79 16.64 -14.60
C ALA A 47 -15.09 15.58 -15.67
N ALA A 48 -14.06 14.84 -16.10
CA ALA A 48 -14.21 13.73 -17.02
C ALA A 48 -14.71 12.51 -16.24
N ARG A 49 -15.70 11.80 -16.81
CA ARG A 49 -16.23 10.57 -16.22
C ARG A 49 -15.12 9.53 -16.15
N VAL A 50 -14.69 9.24 -14.93
CA VAL A 50 -13.67 8.23 -14.64
C VAL A 50 -14.19 6.85 -15.05
N ARG A 51 -13.32 6.08 -15.69
CA ARG A 51 -13.59 4.70 -16.08
C ARG A 51 -12.70 3.77 -15.27
N ARG A 52 -13.33 2.78 -14.66
CA ARG A 52 -12.63 1.62 -14.12
C ARG A 52 -11.89 0.91 -15.26
N ALA A 53 -10.63 0.56 -15.04
CA ALA A 53 -9.91 -0.35 -15.91
C ALA A 53 -10.51 -1.76 -15.77
N LYS A 54 -10.70 -2.45 -16.90
CA LYS A 54 -11.23 -3.81 -16.92
C LYS A 54 -10.15 -4.78 -16.43
N ASP A 55 -10.48 -5.61 -15.45
CA ASP A 55 -9.62 -6.72 -15.05
C ASP A 55 -9.59 -7.77 -16.15
N THR A 56 -8.40 -8.32 -16.39
CA THR A 56 -8.21 -9.41 -17.34
C THR A 56 -7.49 -10.55 -16.64
N THR A 57 -8.01 -11.75 -16.82
CA THR A 57 -7.47 -13.02 -16.31
C THR A 57 -6.82 -13.81 -17.44
N ASP A 58 -5.92 -14.73 -17.11
CA ASP A 58 -5.55 -15.81 -18.03
C ASP A 58 -6.63 -16.91 -18.07
N GLU A 59 -6.38 -17.97 -18.85
CA GLU A 59 -7.28 -19.12 -19.01
C GLU A 59 -7.49 -19.90 -17.70
N GLN A 60 -6.59 -19.73 -16.72
CA GLN A 60 -6.61 -20.40 -15.43
C GLN A 60 -7.20 -19.50 -14.33
N GLY A 61 -7.76 -18.33 -14.68
CA GLY A 61 -8.31 -17.39 -13.70
C GLY A 61 -7.24 -16.65 -12.90
N THR A 62 -5.98 -16.68 -13.33
CA THR A 62 -4.89 -15.94 -12.69
C THR A 62 -4.97 -14.46 -13.08
N ILE A 63 -4.74 -13.62 -12.08
CA ILE A 63 -4.65 -12.18 -12.18
C ILE A 63 -3.32 -11.74 -11.61
N VAL A 64 -2.62 -10.91 -12.37
CA VAL A 64 -1.40 -10.22 -11.94
C VAL A 64 -1.74 -8.79 -11.56
N LEU A 65 -1.40 -8.44 -10.33
CA LEU A 65 -1.40 -7.06 -9.85
C LEU A 65 0.04 -6.60 -9.67
N TRP A 66 0.37 -5.39 -10.11
CA TRP A 66 1.65 -4.78 -9.77
C TRP A 66 1.47 -3.78 -8.62
N ARG A 67 2.43 -3.78 -7.69
CA ARG A 67 2.39 -2.99 -6.46
C ARG A 67 3.62 -2.10 -6.43
N LEU A 68 3.41 -0.81 -6.21
CA LEU A 68 4.47 0.16 -5.99
C LEU A 68 4.87 0.14 -4.51
N MET A 69 6.12 -0.17 -4.27
CA MET A 69 6.71 -0.34 -2.95
C MET A 69 7.71 0.79 -2.68
N SER A 70 7.70 1.30 -1.46
CA SER A 70 8.77 2.14 -0.95
C SER A 70 10.05 1.34 -0.72
N SER A 71 11.16 2.03 -0.51
CA SER A 71 12.45 1.45 -0.10
C SER A 71 12.42 0.72 1.25
N ASN A 72 11.39 0.96 2.09
CA ASN A 72 11.17 0.24 3.35
C ASN A 72 10.08 -0.84 3.25
N HIS A 73 9.84 -1.37 2.04
CA HIS A 73 8.91 -2.47 1.75
C HIS A 73 7.46 -2.19 2.13
N ARG A 74 7.06 -0.91 2.25
CA ARG A 74 5.67 -0.52 2.45
C ARG A 74 5.01 -0.32 1.10
N GLU A 75 3.79 -0.82 0.97
CA GLU A 75 3.00 -0.50 -0.22
C GLU A 75 2.61 0.98 -0.20
N ILE A 76 2.86 1.64 -1.32
CA ILE A 76 2.39 2.99 -1.61
C ILE A 76 1.12 2.92 -2.46
N ALA A 77 1.14 2.09 -3.50
CA ALA A 77 0.06 2.01 -4.49
C ALA A 77 -0.06 0.61 -5.09
N THR A 78 -1.22 0.31 -5.65
CA THR A 78 -1.45 -0.88 -6.48
C THR A 78 -1.98 -0.44 -7.84
N SER A 79 -1.78 -1.28 -8.85
CA SER A 79 -2.43 -1.10 -10.15
C SER A 79 -3.95 -0.93 -10.00
N GLY A 80 -4.54 -0.09 -10.85
CA GLY A 80 -6.00 0.09 -10.92
C GLY A 80 -6.75 -1.07 -11.59
N ALA A 81 -6.01 -1.97 -12.25
CA ALA A 81 -6.53 -3.13 -12.97
C ALA A 81 -5.69 -4.38 -12.67
N GLY A 82 -6.31 -5.54 -12.86
CA GLY A 82 -5.65 -6.83 -12.99
C GLY A 82 -5.28 -7.16 -14.44
N PHE A 83 -4.15 -7.84 -14.61
CA PHE A 83 -3.58 -8.23 -15.90
C PHE A 83 -3.48 -9.75 -16.01
N PRO A 84 -3.56 -10.32 -17.23
CA PRO A 84 -3.55 -11.77 -17.40
C PRO A 84 -2.15 -12.37 -17.22
N THR A 85 -1.10 -11.58 -17.44
CA THR A 85 0.29 -12.05 -17.39
C THR A 85 1.20 -11.01 -16.72
N VAL A 86 2.34 -11.48 -16.24
CA VAL A 86 3.39 -10.61 -15.66
C VAL A 86 3.92 -9.63 -16.69
N ASP A 87 4.06 -10.05 -17.95
CA ASP A 87 4.54 -9.18 -19.02
C ASP A 87 3.53 -8.06 -19.35
N ALA A 88 2.22 -8.37 -19.36
CA ALA A 88 1.19 -7.35 -19.54
C ALA A 88 1.17 -6.35 -18.37
N ALA A 89 1.29 -6.85 -17.14
CA ALA A 89 1.40 -6.01 -15.94
C ALA A 89 2.66 -5.13 -15.99
N ARG A 90 3.80 -5.69 -16.43
CA ARG A 90 5.09 -5.00 -16.56
C ARG A 90 5.01 -3.88 -17.59
N ALA A 91 4.52 -4.19 -18.80
CA ALA A 91 4.34 -3.19 -19.85
C ALA A 91 3.44 -2.04 -19.37
N HIS A 92 2.34 -2.35 -18.68
CA HIS A 92 1.51 -1.31 -18.08
C HIS A 92 2.28 -0.46 -17.04
N ALA A 93 3.01 -1.11 -16.13
CA ALA A 93 3.80 -0.42 -15.11
C ALA A 93 4.85 0.51 -15.73
N GLU A 94 5.62 0.06 -16.72
CA GLU A 94 6.62 0.86 -17.44
C GLU A 94 6.01 2.06 -18.16
N VAL A 95 4.84 1.89 -18.81
CA VAL A 95 4.10 3.01 -19.41
C VAL A 95 3.69 4.02 -18.33
N MET A 96 3.29 3.58 -17.15
CA MET A 96 2.92 4.47 -16.05
C MET A 96 4.13 5.19 -15.46
N MET A 97 5.27 4.51 -15.34
CA MET A 97 6.53 5.11 -14.90
C MET A 97 6.95 6.25 -15.85
N GLY A 98 6.95 6.01 -17.16
CA GLY A 98 7.27 7.03 -18.17
C GLY A 98 6.26 8.19 -18.25
N ARG A 99 5.10 8.05 -17.61
CA ARG A 99 4.03 9.05 -17.56
C ARG A 99 3.74 9.59 -16.16
N ALA A 100 4.56 9.26 -15.16
CA ALA A 100 4.24 9.53 -13.76
C ALA A 100 3.84 11.00 -13.47
N SER A 101 4.53 11.96 -14.11
CA SER A 101 4.24 13.40 -13.99
C SER A 101 3.00 13.87 -14.76
N ARG A 102 2.48 13.06 -15.68
CA ARG A 102 1.31 13.37 -16.53
C ARG A 102 0.03 12.67 -16.07
N LEU A 103 0.12 11.79 -15.08
CA LEU A 103 -1.06 11.13 -14.51
C LEU A 103 -1.91 12.16 -13.78
N ILE A 104 -3.22 12.15 -14.00
CA ILE A 104 -4.14 13.08 -13.33
C ILE A 104 -4.44 12.54 -11.95
N ALA A 105 -4.28 13.38 -10.92
CA ALA A 105 -4.59 13.00 -9.55
C ALA A 105 -6.03 13.36 -9.16
N ARG A 106 -6.70 12.40 -8.53
CA ARG A 106 -7.99 12.63 -7.86
C ARG A 106 -7.88 12.23 -6.41
N GLN A 107 -8.45 13.02 -5.53
CA GLN A 107 -8.67 12.66 -4.15
C GLN A 107 -10.06 12.04 -4.03
N VAL A 108 -10.16 11.04 -3.18
CA VAL A 108 -11.39 10.29 -2.94
C VAL A 108 -11.72 10.40 -1.46
N VAL A 109 -13.01 10.59 -1.14
CA VAL A 109 -13.49 10.66 0.24
C VAL A 109 -14.36 9.44 0.56
N ASP A 110 -14.02 8.70 1.60
CA ASP A 110 -14.86 7.63 2.14
C ASP A 110 -16.10 8.25 2.78
N GLY A 111 -17.23 8.23 2.07
CA GLY A 111 -18.47 8.89 2.49
C GLY A 111 -19.06 8.39 3.82
N VAL A 112 -18.56 7.28 4.37
CA VAL A 112 -19.03 6.71 5.64
C VAL A 112 -18.09 7.01 6.81
N GLN A 113 -16.78 7.05 6.59
CA GLN A 113 -15.78 7.10 7.67
C GLN A 113 -14.90 8.35 7.65
N GLU A 114 -15.22 9.33 6.79
CA GLU A 114 -14.45 10.58 6.61
C GLU A 114 -12.94 10.35 6.40
N ARG A 115 -12.59 9.25 5.75
CA ARG A 115 -11.21 8.95 5.37
C ARG A 115 -10.95 9.39 3.95
N PHE A 116 -9.68 9.57 3.63
CA PHE A 116 -9.26 10.11 2.34
C PHE A 116 -8.35 9.12 1.61
N ALA A 117 -8.47 9.04 0.30
CA ALA A 117 -7.56 8.26 -0.53
C ALA A 117 -7.31 9.04 -1.82
N TRP A 118 -6.57 8.42 -2.74
CA TRP A 118 -6.32 9.01 -4.04
C TRP A 118 -6.25 7.95 -5.13
N THR A 119 -6.44 8.40 -6.35
CA THR A 119 -6.32 7.61 -7.57
C THR A 119 -5.51 8.41 -8.59
N LEU A 120 -4.68 7.72 -9.37
CA LEU A 120 -3.92 8.29 -10.49
C LEU A 120 -4.47 7.76 -11.81
N HIS A 121 -4.74 8.67 -12.73
CA HIS A 121 -5.45 8.36 -13.97
C HIS A 121 -4.55 8.63 -15.18
N ASN A 122 -4.55 7.69 -16.11
CA ASN A 122 -4.05 7.92 -17.45
C ASN A 122 -5.24 8.31 -18.33
N ARG A 123 -5.39 9.62 -18.58
CA ARG A 123 -6.60 10.21 -19.18
C ARG A 123 -7.83 9.91 -18.30
N THR A 124 -8.76 9.10 -18.80
CA THR A 124 -10.01 8.75 -18.10
C THR A 124 -9.97 7.38 -17.43
N VAL A 125 -8.84 6.67 -17.47
CA VAL A 125 -8.71 5.31 -16.94
C VAL A 125 -7.85 5.33 -15.68
N VAL A 126 -8.34 4.72 -14.62
CA VAL A 126 -7.57 4.57 -13.37
C VAL A 126 -6.39 3.65 -13.60
N ALA A 127 -5.19 4.20 -13.42
CA ALA A 127 -3.93 3.50 -13.60
C ALA A 127 -3.39 2.97 -12.26
N LEU A 128 -3.48 3.78 -11.19
CA LEU A 128 -3.09 3.39 -9.84
C LEU A 128 -4.12 3.83 -8.82
N ILE A 129 -4.20 3.06 -7.75
CA ILE A 129 -4.97 3.39 -6.55
C ILE A 129 -4.05 3.42 -5.33
N ALA A 130 -4.37 4.27 -4.35
CA ALA A 130 -3.66 4.31 -3.08
C ALA A 130 -3.68 2.93 -2.40
N GLY A 131 -2.58 2.53 -1.75
CA GLY A 131 -2.54 1.25 -1.01
C GLY A 131 -3.38 1.22 0.27
N ARG A 132 -3.94 2.37 0.70
CA ARG A 132 -4.72 2.51 1.93
C ARG A 132 -5.54 3.79 1.95
N TRP A 133 -6.47 3.85 2.90
CA TRP A 133 -7.09 5.09 3.35
C TRP A 133 -6.15 5.87 4.27
N HIS A 134 -6.27 7.19 4.24
CA HIS A 134 -5.54 8.18 5.02
C HIS A 134 -6.49 8.95 5.95
N PRO A 135 -6.02 9.39 7.12
CA PRO A 135 -6.88 10.05 8.11
C PRO A 135 -7.15 11.53 7.77
N SER A 136 -6.33 12.17 6.92
CA SER A 136 -6.50 13.57 6.57
C SER A 136 -6.27 13.86 5.09
N ARG A 137 -6.84 14.97 4.60
CA ARG A 137 -6.58 15.49 3.24
C ARG A 137 -5.10 15.82 3.02
N ARG A 138 -4.44 16.35 4.05
CA ARG A 138 -3.00 16.67 4.00
C ARG A 138 -2.16 15.42 3.74
N ASP A 139 -2.48 14.31 4.42
CA ASP A 139 -1.77 13.05 4.22
C ASP A 139 -1.98 12.48 2.82
N VAL A 140 -3.15 12.71 2.20
CA VAL A 140 -3.40 12.35 0.81
C VAL A 140 -2.49 13.13 -0.13
N VAL A 141 -2.39 14.45 0.01
CA VAL A 141 -1.53 15.27 -0.85
C VAL A 141 -0.07 14.83 -0.75
N VAL A 142 0.42 14.60 0.48
CA VAL A 142 1.80 14.10 0.71
C VAL A 142 1.98 12.71 0.11
N SER A 143 1.04 11.80 0.34
CA SER A 143 1.11 10.44 -0.18
C SER A 143 1.07 10.39 -1.71
N LEU A 144 0.29 11.27 -2.34
CA LEU A 144 0.15 11.36 -3.78
C LEU A 144 1.44 11.88 -4.43
N ALA A 145 2.02 12.95 -3.87
CA ALA A 145 3.32 13.48 -4.31
C ALA A 145 4.41 12.41 -4.21
N LEU A 146 4.48 11.73 -3.06
CA LEU A 146 5.38 10.60 -2.85
C LEU A 146 5.14 9.49 -3.87
N ALA A 147 3.88 9.13 -4.15
CA ALA A 147 3.56 8.08 -5.10
C ALA A 147 4.04 8.39 -6.53
N ARG A 148 3.85 9.63 -7.00
CA ARG A 148 4.34 10.04 -8.33
C ARG A 148 5.87 10.03 -8.41
N GLU A 149 6.54 10.59 -7.41
CA GLU A 149 8.01 10.60 -7.37
C GLU A 149 8.58 9.18 -7.30
N THR A 150 8.00 8.35 -6.43
CA THR A 150 8.36 6.94 -6.27
C THR A 150 8.14 6.18 -7.56
N LEU A 151 6.98 6.34 -8.22
CA LEU A 151 6.65 5.69 -9.48
C LEU A 151 7.66 6.04 -10.58
N ALA A 152 8.07 7.31 -10.67
CA ALA A 152 9.04 7.75 -11.69
C ALA A 152 10.44 7.14 -11.52
N ARG A 153 10.79 6.68 -10.31
CA ARG A 153 12.13 6.19 -9.95
C ARG A 153 12.16 4.72 -9.54
N ALA A 154 11.04 4.03 -9.60
CA ALA A 154 10.94 2.67 -9.11
C ALA A 154 11.70 1.70 -10.00
N ASP A 155 12.46 0.78 -9.39
CA ASP A 155 13.03 -0.36 -10.12
C ASP A 155 11.95 -1.42 -10.38
N VAL A 156 11.95 -2.04 -11.56
CA VAL A 156 11.02 -3.14 -11.88
C VAL A 156 11.64 -4.46 -11.47
N VAL A 157 11.05 -5.15 -10.49
CA VAL A 157 11.52 -6.47 -10.04
C VAL A 157 11.04 -7.54 -11.01
N GLU A 158 11.98 -8.31 -11.59
CA GLU A 158 11.66 -9.34 -12.58
C GLU A 158 10.86 -10.52 -12.00
N THR A 159 11.08 -10.87 -10.73
CA THR A 159 10.52 -12.09 -10.15
C THR A 159 9.10 -11.86 -9.63
N PRO A 160 8.09 -12.51 -10.22
CA PRO A 160 6.75 -12.50 -9.65
C PRO A 160 6.73 -13.23 -8.32
N ILE A 161 5.92 -12.73 -7.39
CA ILE A 161 5.65 -13.40 -6.12
C ILE A 161 4.30 -14.09 -6.26
N GLU A 162 4.33 -15.41 -6.25
CA GLU A 162 3.13 -16.18 -5.93
C GLU A 162 2.74 -15.87 -4.51
N THR A 163 1.61 -15.20 -4.36
CA THR A 163 1.04 -15.00 -3.04
C THR A 163 0.41 -16.34 -2.64
N ARG A 164 1.23 -17.29 -2.18
CA ARG A 164 0.72 -18.55 -1.61
C ARG A 164 -0.37 -18.21 -0.59
N PRO A 165 -1.50 -18.93 -0.55
CA PRO A 165 -2.46 -18.75 0.52
C PRO A 165 -1.65 -18.83 1.82
N LEU A 166 -1.75 -17.80 2.67
CA LEU A 166 -1.33 -17.97 4.05
C LEU A 166 -2.17 -19.16 4.49
N ALA A 167 -1.56 -20.32 4.70
CA ALA A 167 -2.24 -21.38 5.43
C ALA A 167 -2.78 -20.66 6.66
N VAL A 168 -4.10 -20.51 6.74
CA VAL A 168 -4.73 -19.87 7.87
C VAL A 168 -4.41 -20.80 9.01
N VAL A 169 -3.30 -20.54 9.69
CA VAL A 169 -3.02 -21.13 10.98
C VAL A 169 -4.18 -20.63 11.80
N LYS A 170 -5.19 -21.49 11.98
CA LYS A 170 -6.34 -21.20 12.82
C LYS A 170 -5.77 -20.54 14.07
N PRO A 171 -6.29 -19.37 14.49
CA PRO A 171 -5.79 -18.72 15.69
C PRO A 171 -5.71 -19.79 16.76
N ARG A 172 -4.49 -20.06 17.25
CA ARG A 172 -4.26 -21.07 18.28
C ARG A 172 -5.23 -20.68 19.40
N ARG A 173 -6.26 -21.50 19.64
CA ARG A 173 -7.19 -21.24 20.74
C ARG A 173 -6.31 -21.03 21.96
N ARG A 174 -6.47 -19.88 22.63
CA ARG A 174 -5.74 -19.51 23.85
C ARG A 174 -6.21 -20.35 25.06
N ASP A 175 -6.81 -21.50 24.80
CA ASP A 175 -7.47 -22.39 25.75
C ASP A 175 -6.81 -23.76 25.74
N ASP A 176 -5.47 -23.84 25.63
CA ASP A 176 -4.76 -25.07 25.96
C ASP A 176 -4.23 -24.95 27.40
N PRO A 177 -4.93 -25.51 28.41
CA PRO A 177 -4.56 -25.40 29.82
C PRO A 177 -3.37 -26.29 30.18
N ARG A 178 -2.69 -26.91 29.20
CA ARG A 178 -1.68 -27.94 29.43
C ARG A 178 -0.23 -27.44 29.36
N VAL A 179 -0.01 -26.13 29.25
CA VAL A 179 1.31 -25.53 29.44
C VAL A 179 1.40 -24.83 30.80
N ASP A 180 0.99 -25.56 31.84
CA ASP A 180 1.43 -25.31 33.21
C ASP A 180 2.21 -26.55 33.65
N ARG A 181 3.49 -26.61 33.24
CA ARG A 181 4.48 -27.50 33.84
C ARG A 181 5.89 -27.06 33.44
N ARG A 182 6.55 -26.44 34.43
CA ARG A 182 8.01 -26.36 34.62
C ARG A 182 8.76 -25.36 33.74
N LEU A 183 8.67 -24.08 34.12
CA LEU A 183 9.86 -23.23 34.21
C LEU A 183 10.30 -23.22 35.68
N SER A 184 11.22 -24.12 35.99
CA SER A 184 12.03 -24.11 37.20
C SER A 184 13.13 -23.06 37.09
N ASP A 185 13.24 -22.23 38.11
CA ASP A 185 14.43 -21.52 38.60
C ASP A 185 15.30 -20.78 37.58
N ALA A 186 14.91 -19.54 37.25
CA ALA A 186 15.86 -18.49 36.90
C ALA A 186 15.92 -17.49 38.07
N PRO A 187 17.12 -17.09 38.53
CA PRO A 187 17.27 -16.24 39.69
C PRO A 187 16.67 -14.86 39.46
N VAL A 188 15.90 -14.42 40.46
CA VAL A 188 15.41 -13.06 40.66
C VAL A 188 16.61 -12.13 40.78
N ILE A 189 16.79 -11.23 39.82
CA ILE A 189 17.60 -10.02 40.02
C ILE A 189 16.64 -8.96 40.56
N GLU A 190 16.52 -8.90 41.88
CA GLU A 190 16.09 -7.68 42.55
C GLU A 190 17.28 -6.73 42.59
N ALA A 191 17.21 -5.66 41.79
CA ALA A 191 17.98 -4.45 42.03
C ALA A 191 17.10 -3.25 41.68
N GLY A 192 16.51 -2.67 42.72
CA GLY A 192 15.75 -1.44 42.63
C GLY A 192 16.56 -0.28 42.07
N ALA A 193 15.93 0.49 41.20
CA ALA A 193 16.16 1.92 41.09
C ALA A 193 14.90 2.54 40.48
N ALA A 194 13.97 2.90 41.35
CA ALA A 194 12.94 3.88 41.03
C ALA A 194 13.64 5.19 40.59
N ARG A 195 13.33 5.68 39.39
CA ARG A 195 13.44 7.12 39.12
C ARG A 195 12.12 7.61 38.52
N PRO A 196 11.48 8.61 39.14
CA PRO A 196 10.26 9.19 38.63
C PRO A 196 10.57 10.04 37.40
N ILE A 197 9.81 9.86 36.33
CA ILE A 197 9.79 10.76 35.18
C ILE A 197 9.10 12.06 35.64
N LYS A 198 9.89 13.00 36.16
CA LYS A 198 9.50 14.43 36.21
C LYS A 198 9.94 15.09 34.91
N ASP A 199 9.08 15.96 34.39
CA ASP A 199 9.27 16.89 33.27
C ASP A 199 9.06 16.39 31.83
N ILE A 200 7.78 16.30 31.45
CA ILE A 200 7.29 16.30 30.06
C ILE A 200 7.09 17.72 29.49
N ARG A 201 7.45 18.79 30.22
CA ARG A 201 7.32 20.18 29.75
C ARG A 201 8.66 20.82 29.41
N ARG A 202 9.31 20.39 28.31
CA ARG A 202 10.38 21.19 27.66
C ARG A 202 10.74 20.66 26.27
N TYR A 203 9.85 20.85 25.29
CA TYR A 203 10.20 20.68 23.87
C TYR A 203 9.42 21.65 22.95
N ASN A 204 9.19 22.89 23.42
CA ASN A 204 8.47 23.92 22.64
C ASN A 204 9.18 25.29 22.58
N GLU A 205 10.51 25.37 22.73
CA GLU A 205 11.23 26.66 22.68
C GLU A 205 12.57 26.63 21.94
N LEU A 206 12.69 25.86 20.86
CA LEU A 206 13.84 25.99 19.92
C LEU A 206 13.33 26.04 18.49
N GLY A 207 12.91 27.23 18.06
CA GLY A 207 12.47 27.46 16.67
C GLY A 207 12.02 28.88 16.32
N ARG A 208 12.38 29.91 17.11
CA ARG A 208 12.21 31.32 16.71
C ARG A 208 13.49 32.10 16.92
N GLY A 209 13.96 32.71 15.84
CA GLY A 209 15.16 33.54 15.71
C GLY A 209 16.02 33.02 14.56
N SER A 210 16.34 33.75 13.50
CA SER A 210 16.14 35.17 13.19
C SER A 210 16.34 35.35 11.68
N ARG A 211 15.50 36.16 11.03
CA ARG A 211 15.84 37.23 10.08
C ARG A 211 14.56 37.91 9.62
#